data_AF-A0A957T6V8-F1
#
_entry.id   AF-A0A957T6V8-F1
#
_cell.length_a   1.000
_cell.length_b   1.000
_cell.length_c   1.000
_cell.angle_alpha   90.00
_cell.angle_beta   90.00
_cell.angle_gamma   90.00
#
_symmetry.space_group_name_H-M   'P 1'
#
loop_
_entity.id
_entity.type
_entity.pdbx_description
1 polymer ?
#
loop_
_entity_poly.entity_id
_entity_poly.type
_entity_poly.pdbx_seq_one_letter_code
_entity_poly.pdbx_strand_id
1 'polypeptide(L)' 'MQPGFDQILSAEALAFVADLHRRFNATRESLLAARTERQARIDAGEVPGFLAETAHVRTGDWQVAPTPD' A
#
# COMPACT_ATOMS: atom_id res chain seq x y z
N MET A 1 -14.68 17.98 -21.34
CA MET A 1 -13.34 17.37 -21.13
C MET A 1 -12.32 18.22 -21.86
N GLN A 2 -11.12 18.39 -21.29
CA GLN A 2 -10.03 19.04 -22.02
C GLN A 2 -9.53 18.10 -23.14
N PRO A 3 -8.95 18.64 -24.23
CA PRO A 3 -8.34 17.82 -25.27
C PRO A 3 -7.35 16.81 -24.70
N GLY A 4 -7.41 15.55 -25.14
CA GLY A 4 -6.52 14.46 -24.70
C GLY A 4 -7.00 13.65 -23.50
N PHE A 5 -8.08 14.07 -22.82
CA PHE A 5 -8.64 13.31 -21.69
C PHE A 5 -9.21 11.95 -22.11
N ASP A 6 -9.76 11.88 -23.31
CA ASP A 6 -10.28 10.66 -23.94
C ASP A 6 -9.21 9.60 -24.16
N GLN A 7 -7.94 10.00 -24.33
CA GLN A 7 -6.82 9.07 -24.45
C GLN A 7 -6.40 8.46 -23.10
N ILE A 8 -6.66 9.15 -21.99
CA ILE A 8 -6.30 8.70 -20.64
C ILE A 8 -7.48 8.00 -19.95
N LEU A 9 -8.67 8.57 -20.09
CA LEU A 9 -9.92 8.10 -19.48
C LEU A 9 -10.74 7.31 -20.49
N SER A 10 -10.08 6.42 -21.25
CA SER A 10 -10.78 5.49 -22.14
C SER A 10 -11.71 4.58 -21.33
N ALA A 11 -12.68 3.95 -22.00
CA ALA A 11 -13.61 3.04 -21.35
C ALA A 11 -12.88 1.87 -20.66
N GLU A 12 -11.84 1.35 -21.31
CA GLU A 12 -11.00 0.26 -20.81
C GLU A 12 -10.19 0.69 -19.58
N ALA A 13 -9.58 1.89 -19.63
CA ALA A 13 -8.81 2.42 -18.51
C ALA A 13 -9.70 2.66 -17.28
N LEU A 14 -10.90 3.24 -17.49
CA LEU A 14 -11.88 3.45 -16.42
C LEU A 14 -12.39 2.12 -15.84
N ALA A 15 -12.65 1.12 -16.69
CA ALA A 15 -13.05 -0.21 -16.24
C ALA A 15 -11.96 -0.87 -15.40
N PHE A 16 -10.69 -0.76 -15.81
CA PHE A 16 -9.55 -1.27 -15.08
C PHE A 16 -9.38 -0.60 -13.71
N VAL A 17 -9.40 0.74 -13.65
CA VAL A 17 -9.29 1.46 -12.39
C VAL A 17 -10.47 1.15 -11.45
N ALA A 18 -11.68 1.00 -11.99
CA ALA A 18 -12.85 0.61 -11.21
C ALA A 18 -12.68 -0.79 -10.60
N ASP A 19 -12.11 -1.74 -11.35
CA ASP A 19 -11.80 -3.08 -10.85
C ASP A 19 -10.74 -3.05 -9.73
N LEU A 20 -9.64 -2.31 -9.92
CA LEU A 20 -8.63 -2.09 -8.88
C LEU A 20 -9.25 -1.50 -7.60
N HIS A 21 -10.08 -0.47 -7.76
CA HIS A 21 -10.74 0.18 -6.62
C HIS A 21 -11.61 -0.82 -5.85
N ARG A 22 -12.48 -1.57 -6.55
CA ARG A 22 -13.35 -2.56 -5.90
C ARG A 22 -12.56 -3.65 -5.18
N ARG A 23 -11.43 -4.10 -5.74
CA ARG A 23 -10.61 -5.15 -5.15
C ARG A 23 -9.81 -4.68 -3.94
N PHE A 24 -9.27 -3.46 -3.98
CA PHE A 24 -8.21 -3.05 -3.04
C PHE A 24 -8.58 -1.89 -2.11
N ASN A 25 -9.67 -1.15 -2.37
CA ASN A 25 -9.98 0.05 -1.58
C ASN A 25 -10.28 -0.26 -0.10
N ALA A 26 -10.99 -1.36 0.19
CA ALA A 26 -11.29 -1.74 1.57
C ALA A 26 -10.01 -1.98 2.40
N THR A 27 -9.02 -2.67 1.83
CA THR A 27 -7.71 -2.87 2.47
C THR A 27 -6.96 -1.54 2.63
N ARG A 28 -6.98 -0.66 1.62
CA ARG A 28 -6.37 0.68 1.70
C ARG A 28 -6.94 1.47 2.88
N GLU A 29 -8.26 1.49 3.04
CA GLU A 29 -8.95 2.22 4.11
C GLU A 29 -8.60 1.64 5.49
N SER A 30 -8.60 0.31 5.63
CA SER A 30 -8.18 -0.37 6.85
C SER A 30 -6.73 -0.01 7.25
N LEU A 31 -5.80 0.00 6.28
CA LEU A 31 -4.41 0.38 6.53
C LEU A 31 -4.26 1.86 6.92
N LEU A 32 -5.10 2.75 6.38
CA LEU A 32 -5.09 4.16 6.79
C LEU A 32 -5.60 4.33 8.23
N ALA A 33 -6.66 3.61 8.62
CA ALA A 33 -7.13 3.59 10.00
C ALA A 33 -6.06 3.05 10.97
N ALA A 34 -5.40 1.95 10.60
CA ALA A 34 -4.32 1.36 11.40
C ALA A 34 -3.13 2.32 11.61
N ARG A 35 -2.86 3.22 10.66
CA ARG A 35 -1.85 4.28 10.82
C ARG A 35 -2.25 5.29 11.89
N THR A 36 -3.51 5.72 11.89
CA THR A 36 -4.03 6.62 12.93
C THR A 36 -3.93 5.99 14.32
N GLU A 37 -4.31 4.71 14.45
CA GLU A 37 -4.17 3.97 15.70
C GLU A 37 -2.71 3.82 16.13
N ARG A 38 -1.81 3.55 15.18
CA ARG A 38 -0.38 3.46 15.45
C ARG A 38 0.17 4.77 15.98
N GLN A 39 -0.21 5.88 15.36
CA GLN A 39 0.22 7.21 15.77
C GLN A 39 -0.25 7.53 17.19
N ALA A 40 -1.52 7.23 17.53
CA ALA A 40 -2.05 7.45 18.87
C ALA A 40 -1.25 6.70 19.95
N ARG A 41 -0.77 5.48 19.68
CA ARG A 41 0.09 4.75 20.63
C ARG A 41 1.46 5.40 20.78
N ILE A 42 2.05 5.89 19.68
CA ILE A 42 3.33 6.61 19.73
C ILE A 42 3.18 7.91 20.53
N ASP A 43 2.11 8.66 20.31
CA ASP A 43 1.82 9.89 21.05
C ASP A 43 1.59 9.62 22.56
N ALA A 44 1.09 8.42 22.90
CA ALA A 44 0.96 7.94 24.28
C ALA A 44 2.28 7.44 24.90
N GLY A 45 3.42 7.57 24.20
CA GLY A 45 4.75 7.23 24.69
C GLY A 45 5.32 5.92 24.18
N GLU A 46 4.66 5.22 23.25
CA GLU A 46 5.26 4.05 22.61
C GLU A 46 6.43 4.47 21.71
N VAL A 47 7.64 3.97 21.99
CA VAL A 47 8.83 4.23 21.16
C VAL A 47 8.92 3.18 20.06
N PRO A 48 8.95 3.57 18.76
CA PRO A 48 9.13 2.62 17.67
C PRO A 48 10.46 1.86 17.78
N GLY A 49 10.41 0.55 17.57
CA GLY A 49 11.58 -0.33 17.57
C GLY A 49 11.39 -1.53 16.64
N PHE A 50 12.38 -2.42 16.60
CA PHE A 50 12.29 -3.63 15.80
C PHE A 50 11.26 -4.60 16.37
N LEU A 51 10.36 -5.06 15.50
CA LEU A 51 9.37 -6.06 15.89
C LEU A 51 10.05 -7.43 16.07
N ALA A 52 9.76 -8.09 17.19
CA ALA A 52 10.29 -9.42 17.49
C ALA A 52 9.75 -10.47 16.51
N GLU A 53 8.48 -10.37 16.13
CA GLU A 53 7.78 -11.29 15.23
C GLU A 53 8.44 -11.40 13.84
N THR A 54 9.06 -10.32 13.34
CA THR A 54 9.75 -10.30 12.03
C THR A 54 11.26 -10.50 12.12
N ALA A 55 11.81 -10.91 13.28
CA ALA A 55 13.24 -11.15 13.45
C ALA A 55 13.80 -12.18 12.46
N HIS A 56 13.06 -13.27 12.24
CA HIS A 56 13.44 -14.33 11.31
C HIS A 56 13.56 -13.86 9.85
N VAL A 57 12.77 -12.86 9.43
CA VAL A 57 12.89 -12.25 8.09
C VAL A 57 14.17 -11.44 7.97
N ARG A 58 14.54 -10.70 9.04
CA ARG A 58 15.76 -9.87 9.06
C ARG A 58 17.04 -10.70 9.08
N THR A 59 17.01 -11.86 9.71
CA THR A 59 18.16 -12.78 9.81
C THR A 59 18.16 -13.86 8.73
N GLY A 60 17.15 -13.87 7.84
CA GLY A 60 17.03 -14.85 6.77
C GLY A 60 17.94 -14.54 5.59
N ASP A 61 18.34 -15.57 4.86
CA ASP A 61 19.10 -15.45 3.61
C ASP A 61 18.11 -15.36 2.43
N TRP A 62 17.81 -14.14 1.99
CA TRP A 62 16.90 -13.89 0.88
C TRP A 62 17.31 -12.64 0.10
N GLN A 63 16.85 -12.56 -1.14
CA GLN A 63 17.03 -11.40 -2.02
C GLN A 63 15.70 -11.08 -2.73
N VAL A 64 15.56 -9.83 -3.17
CA VAL A 64 14.43 -9.41 -4.01
C VAL A 64 14.47 -10.12 -5.37
N ALA A 65 13.36 -10.07 -6.11
CA ALA A 65 13.32 -10.56 -7.48
C ALA A 65 14.39 -9.87 -8.36
N PRO A 66 14.92 -10.56 -9.39
CA PRO A 66 15.92 -9.98 -10.29
C PRO A 66 15.40 -8.72 -11.00
N THR A 67 16.32 -7.84 -11.35
CA THR A 67 16.00 -6.64 -12.14
C THR A 67 15.66 -7.03 -13.59
N PRO A 68 14.74 -6.30 -14.25
CA PRO A 68 14.59 -6.38 -15.71
C PRO A 68 15.86 -5.91 -16.44
N ASP A 69 16.00 -6.31 -17.72
CA ASP A 69 17.03 -5.81 -18.64
C ASP A 69 16.86 -4.32 -18.99
#